data_AF-A0A375HZQ2-F1
#
_entry.id   AF-A0A375HZQ2-F1
#
_cell.length_a   1.000
_cell.length_b   1.000
_cell.length_c   1.000
_cell.angle_alpha   90.00
_cell.angle_beta   90.00
_cell.angle_gamma   90.00
#
_symmetry.space_group_name_H-M   'P 1'
#
loop_
_entity.id
_entity.type
_entity.pdbx_description
1 polymer ?
#
loop_
_entity_poly.entity_id
_entity_poly.type
_entity_poly.pdbx_seq_one_letter_code
_entity_poly.pdbx_strand_id
1 'polypeptide(L)'
;MSESTQTRRHTAGLFDIRNVIGILLGLYGIILTLMGLFADKALDKTGGVNANLIGGIALIVVGLVFLAWAGLRPTYVPEPADEAAGQQAA
;
A
#
# COMPACT_ATOMS: atom_id res chain seq x y z
N MET A 1 12.74 19.13 38.84
CA MET A 1 13.41 18.93 37.54
C MET A 1 12.47 18.07 36.71
N SER A 2 11.73 18.67 35.79
CA SER A 2 10.64 17.97 35.08
C SER A 2 11.22 17.05 34.01
N GLU A 3 11.19 15.74 34.24
CA GLU A 3 11.47 14.74 33.20
C GLU A 3 10.36 14.81 32.15
N SER A 4 10.70 15.37 30.99
CA SER A 4 9.85 15.30 29.81
C SER A 4 10.05 13.93 29.17
N THR A 5 9.24 12.96 29.57
CA THR A 5 9.16 11.65 28.92
C THR A 5 8.64 11.86 27.49
N GLN A 6 9.55 12.04 26.55
CA GLN A 6 9.21 12.17 25.14
C GLN A 6 8.79 10.78 24.62
N THR A 7 7.50 10.48 24.67
CA THR A 7 6.90 9.30 24.03
C THR A 7 7.22 9.34 22.54
N ARG A 8 8.23 8.59 22.12
CA ARG A 8 8.65 8.47 20.72
C ARG A 8 7.60 7.61 20.01
N ARG A 9 6.56 8.24 19.45
CA ARG A 9 5.52 7.55 18.67
C ARG A 9 6.16 6.88 17.45
N HIS A 10 6.32 5.57 17.47
CA HIS A 10 6.84 4.84 16.32
C HIS A 10 5.70 4.50 15.37
N THR A 11 5.65 5.18 14.22
CA THR A 11 4.66 4.90 13.19
C THR A 11 4.95 3.51 12.60
N ALA A 12 4.12 2.50 12.87
CA ALA A 12 4.12 1.23 12.13
C ALA A 12 3.65 1.40 10.65
N GLY A 13 3.60 2.64 10.15
CA GLY A 13 2.81 3.05 8.99
C GLY A 13 3.36 2.59 7.65
N LEU A 14 4.57 2.04 7.59
CA LEU A 14 5.09 1.48 6.35
C LEU A 14 4.43 0.13 5.99
N PHE A 15 3.93 -0.61 7.00
CA PHE A 15 3.27 -1.91 6.84
C PHE A 15 1.73 -1.82 6.82
N ASP A 16 1.17 -0.67 6.44
CA ASP A 16 -0.26 -0.57 6.19
C ASP A 16 -0.64 -1.38 4.94
N ILE A 17 -1.64 -2.24 5.08
CA ILE A 17 -2.16 -3.08 3.98
C ILE A 17 -2.56 -2.26 2.76
N ARG A 18 -3.03 -1.02 2.93
CA ARG A 18 -3.40 -0.12 1.82
C ARG A 18 -2.19 0.29 1.00
N ASN A 19 -1.04 0.46 1.65
CA ASN A 19 0.20 0.81 0.97
C ASN A 19 0.71 -0.40 0.17
N VAL A 20 0.65 -1.60 0.75
CA VAL A 20 1.03 -2.86 0.07
C VAL A 20 0.13 -3.11 -1.15
N ILE A 21 -1.19 -3.02 -0.99
CA ILE A 21 -2.16 -3.19 -2.08
C ILE A 21 -1.94 -2.12 -3.15
N GLY A 22 -1.81 -0.85 -2.76
CA GLY A 22 -1.64 0.27 -3.69
C GLY A 22 -0.38 0.13 -4.55
N ILE A 23 0.75 -0.21 -3.95
CA ILE A 23 2.02 -0.44 -4.66
C ILE A 23 1.91 -1.66 -5.57
N LEU A 24 1.35 -2.77 -5.08
CA LEU A 24 1.23 -4.01 -5.86
C LEU A 24 0.36 -3.81 -7.10
N LEU A 25 -0.82 -3.20 -6.93
CA LEU A 25 -1.73 -2.88 -8.03
C LEU A 25 -1.10 -1.87 -9.00
N GLY A 26 -0.43 -0.84 -8.49
CA GLY A 26 0.27 0.15 -9.32
C GLY A 26 1.36 -0.47 -10.17
N LEU A 27 2.20 -1.33 -9.58
CA LEU A 27 3.30 -1.99 -10.28
C LEU A 27 2.80 -2.97 -11.34
N TYR A 28 1.78 -3.78 -11.02
CA TYR A 28 1.11 -4.62 -12.02
C TYR A 28 0.44 -3.79 -13.11
N GLY A 29 -0.21 -2.68 -12.75
CA GLY A 29 -0.86 -1.79 -13.68
C GLY A 29 0.13 -1.16 -14.68
N ILE A 30 1.32 -0.77 -14.21
CA ILE A 30 2.41 -0.31 -15.07
C ILE A 30 2.85 -1.42 -16.02
N ILE A 31 3.10 -2.63 -15.52
CA ILE A 31 3.51 -3.78 -16.35
C ILE A 31 2.46 -4.05 -17.44
N LEU A 32 1.18 -4.13 -17.08
CA LEU A 32 0.11 -4.39 -18.05
C LEU A 32 -0.07 -3.25 -19.05
N THR A 33 0.11 -2.00 -18.63
CA THR A 33 0.07 -0.84 -19.54
C THR A 33 1.22 -0.91 -20.54
N LEU A 34 2.44 -1.22 -20.09
CA LEU A 34 3.59 -1.41 -20.97
C LEU A 34 3.38 -2.58 -21.94
N MET A 35 2.85 -3.71 -21.47
CA MET A 35 2.48 -4.83 -22.33
C MET A 35 1.40 -4.44 -23.34
N GLY A 36 0.40 -3.64 -22.93
CA GLY A 36 -0.64 -3.17 -23.82
C GLY A 36 -0.14 -2.19 -24.90
N LEU A 37 0.88 -1.40 -24.59
CA LEU A 37 1.45 -0.42 -25.51
C LEU A 37 2.49 -1.02 -26.46
N PHE A 38 3.38 -1.86 -25.94
CA PHE A 38 4.61 -2.26 -26.64
C PHE A 38 4.67 -3.74 -27.02
N ALA A 39 3.87 -4.62 -26.39
CA ALA A 39 3.89 -6.04 -26.70
C ALA A 39 2.82 -6.42 -27.74
N ASP A 40 2.94 -7.64 -28.27
CA ASP A 40 1.95 -8.20 -29.20
C ASP A 40 0.59 -8.33 -28.51
N LYS A 41 -0.42 -7.75 -29.14
CA LYS A 41 -1.77 -7.65 -28.59
C LYS A 41 -2.54 -8.93 -28.95
N ALA A 42 -2.99 -9.67 -27.93
CA ALA A 42 -3.81 -10.88 -28.11
C ALA A 42 -5.30 -10.55 -28.38
N LEU A 43 -5.57 -9.67 -29.36
CA LEU A 43 -6.90 -9.11 -29.63
C LEU A 43 -7.93 -10.19 -30.01
N ASP A 44 -7.49 -11.28 -30.62
CA ASP A 44 -8.36 -12.38 -31.04
C ASP A 44 -9.02 -13.09 -29.84
N LYS A 45 -8.36 -13.09 -28.68
CA LYS A 45 -8.86 -13.73 -27.46
C LYS A 45 -9.78 -12.82 -26.65
N THR A 46 -9.84 -11.54 -27.00
CA THR A 46 -10.51 -10.49 -26.23
C THR A 46 -11.60 -9.80 -27.02
N GLY A 47 -11.91 -10.26 -28.24
CA GLY A 47 -12.95 -9.65 -29.08
C GLY A 47 -12.55 -8.28 -29.65
N GLY A 48 -11.25 -8.10 -29.96
CA GLY A 48 -10.74 -6.88 -30.58
C GLY A 48 -10.27 -5.80 -29.61
N VAL A 49 -10.43 -5.99 -28.30
CA VAL A 49 -10.01 -5.00 -27.28
C VAL A 49 -8.67 -5.35 -26.64
N ASN A 50 -7.87 -4.34 -26.31
CA ASN A 50 -6.60 -4.56 -25.64
C ASN A 50 -6.80 -4.73 -24.12
N ALA A 51 -6.98 -5.98 -23.67
CA ALA A 51 -7.21 -6.29 -22.26
C ALA A 51 -6.05 -5.84 -21.35
N ASN A 52 -4.80 -5.96 -21.81
CA ASN A 52 -3.62 -5.52 -21.04
C ASN A 52 -3.67 -4.01 -20.81
N LEU A 53 -4.03 -3.22 -21.82
CA LEU A 53 -4.09 -1.77 -21.70
C LEU A 53 -5.23 -1.32 -20.77
N ILE A 54 -6.45 -1.84 -21.00
CA ILE A 54 -7.62 -1.48 -20.17
C ILE A 54 -7.41 -1.92 -18.73
N GLY A 55 -6.96 -3.15 -18.52
CA GLY A 55 -6.65 -3.68 -17.19
C GLY A 55 -5.53 -2.91 -16.51
N GLY A 56 -4.46 -2.59 -17.23
CA GLY A 56 -3.33 -1.82 -16.72
C GLY A 56 -3.75 -0.44 -16.23
N ILE A 57 -4.52 0.30 -17.03
CA ILE A 57 -5.04 1.62 -16.64
C ILE A 57 -5.98 1.51 -15.44
N ALA A 58 -6.89 0.53 -15.41
CA ALA A 58 -7.78 0.31 -14.27
C ALA A 58 -6.99 0.03 -12.98
N LEU A 59 -5.97 -0.82 -13.05
CA LEU A 59 -5.11 -1.13 -11.90
C LEU A 59 -4.33 0.10 -11.41
N ILE A 60 -3.82 0.94 -12.31
CA ILE A 60 -3.14 2.19 -11.94
C ILE A 60 -4.10 3.12 -11.20
N VAL A 61 -5.31 3.33 -11.73
CA VAL A 61 -6.32 4.19 -11.10
C VAL A 61 -6.65 3.69 -9.70
N VAL A 62 -6.94 2.40 -9.54
CA VAL A 62 -7.26 1.81 -8.23
C VAL A 62 -6.05 1.88 -7.29
N GLY A 63 -4.85 1.57 -7.76
CA GLY A 63 -3.63 1.67 -6.96
C GLY A 63 -3.39 3.09 -6.43
N LEU A 64 -3.56 4.11 -7.27
CA LEU A 64 -3.44 5.51 -6.87
C LEU A 64 -4.49 5.91 -5.82
N VAL A 65 -5.72 5.42 -5.94
CA VAL A 65 -6.77 5.65 -4.93
C VAL A 65 -6.36 5.07 -3.57
N PHE A 66 -5.81 3.85 -3.55
CA PHE A 66 -5.35 3.21 -2.32
C PHE A 66 -4.18 3.98 -1.67
N LEU A 67 -3.20 4.41 -2.47
CA LEU A 67 -2.06 5.19 -1.98
C LEU A 67 -2.48 6.57 -1.46
N ALA A 68 -3.37 7.26 -2.19
CA ALA A 68 -3.93 8.53 -1.74
C ALA A 68 -4.70 8.37 -0.43
N TRP A 69 -5.49 7.31 -0.29
CA TRP A 69 -6.24 7.04 0.93
C TRP A 69 -5.34 6.67 2.12
N ALA A 70 -4.28 5.89 1.89
CA ALA A 70 -3.28 5.58 2.91
C ALA A 70 -2.61 6.86 3.44
N GLY A 71 -2.25 7.78 2.53
CA GLY A 71 -1.68 9.08 2.90
C GLY A 71 -2.66 9.99 3.64
N LEU A 72 -3.94 10.00 3.24
CA LEU A 72 -4.99 10.81 3.88
C LEU A 72 -5.40 10.30 5.27
N ARG A 73 -5.24 9.00 5.54
CA ARG A 73 -5.60 8.39 6.83
C ARG A 73 -4.53 7.40 7.30
N PRO A 74 -3.37 7.85 7.80
CA PRO A 74 -2.31 6.95 8.27
C PRO A 74 -2.75 6.08 9.46
N THR A 75 -2.40 4.79 9.48
CA THR A 75 -2.57 3.94 10.68
C THR A 75 -1.41 4.14 11.66
N TYR A 76 -1.75 4.41 12.92
CA TYR A 76 -0.79 4.48 14.03
C TYR A 76 -0.95 3.25 14.91
N VAL A 77 0.14 2.54 15.19
CA VAL A 77 0.17 1.48 16.20
C VAL A 77 0.70 2.09 17.50
N PRO A 78 -0.05 2.02 18.61
CA PRO A 78 0.47 2.39 19.92
C PRO A 78 1.62 1.46 20.34
N GLU A 79 2.73 2.01 20.83
CA GLU A 79 3.75 1.24 21.55
C GLU A 79 3.08 0.54 22.74
N PRO A 80 3.43 -0.72 23.08
CA PRO A 80 2.94 -1.32 24.32
C PRO A 80 3.48 -0.50 25.49
N ALA A 81 2.60 0.25 26.15
CA ALA A 81 2.85 0.68 27.51
C ALA A 81 2.72 -0.57 28.40
N ASP A 82 3.77 -0.86 29.15
CA ASP A 82 3.75 -1.64 30.38
C ASP A 82 3.58 -3.17 30.29
N GLU A 83 4.63 -3.87 29.84
CA GLU A 83 4.96 -5.21 30.42
C GLU A 83 5.97 -5.12 31.59
N ALA A 84 6.50 -3.94 31.92
CA ALA A 84 7.46 -3.76 33.01
C ALA A 84 6.85 -3.70 34.43
N ALA A 85 5.52 -3.84 34.57
CA ALA A 85 4.85 -3.93 35.87
C ALA A 85 4.67 -5.38 36.37
N GLY A 86 4.94 -6.40 35.53
CA GLY A 86 4.81 -7.81 35.91
C GLY A 86 6.09 -8.46 36.45
N GLN A 87 7.27 -7.86 36.25
CA GLN A 87 8.56 -8.46 36.61
C GLN A 87 9.12 -7.96 37.96
N GLN A 88 8.47 -6.98 38.60
CA GLN A 88 8.90 -6.44 39.91
C GLN A 88 8.19 -7.12 41.11
N ALA A 89 7.35 -8.11 40.87
CA ALA A 89 6.57 -8.80 41.90
C ALA A 89 6.82 -10.32 42.00
N ALA A 90 7.93 -10.84 41.45
CA ALA A 90 8.33 -12.24 41.55
C ALA A 90 9.72 -12.40 42.18
#